data_AF-A0A523NE53-F1
#
_entry.id   AF-A0A523NE53-F1
#
_cell.length_a   1.000
_cell.length_b   1.000
_cell.length_c   1.000
_cell.angle_alpha   90.00
_cell.angle_beta   90.00
_cell.angle_gamma   90.00
#
_symmetry.space_group_name_H-M   'P 1'
#
loop_
_entity.id
_entity.type
_entity.pdbx_description
1 polymer ?
#
loop_
_entity_poly.entity_id
_entity_poly.type
_entity_poly.pdbx_seq_one_letter_code
_entity_poly.pdbx_strand_id
1 'polypeptide(L)'
;MRHRMMVTLSIMLVAGCGGERQGSPACGIAALAGPTILLSEFGVPGQTLAAAPSELPERLVARVAAGPAYRAIVGRADTTWVIGVEGTFEADEMPGFGVLVLDLSATVVGVMMFTGDPLQGAPIIGEVSIGNEMIPLIGIKLERVRFEDPACPVFPDSLLL
;
A
#
# COMPACT_ATOMS: atom_id res chain seq x y z
N MET A 1 -51.27 -9.30 43.77
CA MET A 1 -51.13 -10.33 42.71
C MET A 1 -50.00 -9.90 41.79
N ARG A 2 -48.99 -10.77 41.61
CA ARG A 2 -47.77 -10.52 40.82
C ARG A 2 -48.10 -10.57 39.32
N HIS A 3 -47.81 -9.52 38.57
CA HIS A 3 -47.73 -9.60 37.11
C HIS A 3 -46.27 -9.52 36.68
N ARG A 4 -45.73 -10.71 36.37
CA ARG A 4 -44.57 -10.92 35.53
C ARG A 4 -44.99 -10.43 34.14
N MET A 5 -44.36 -9.40 33.60
CA MET A 5 -44.49 -9.10 32.18
C MET A 5 -43.10 -8.86 31.61
N MET A 6 -42.63 -9.96 31.04
CA MET A 6 -41.43 -10.18 30.27
C MET A 6 -41.50 -9.28 29.04
N VAL A 7 -40.73 -8.19 29.02
CA VAL A 7 -40.61 -7.34 27.83
C VAL A 7 -39.35 -7.78 27.08
N THR A 8 -39.64 -8.39 25.95
CA THR A 8 -38.80 -9.03 24.96
C THR A 8 -37.70 -8.09 24.45
N LEU A 9 -36.45 -8.45 24.73
CA LEU A 9 -35.25 -7.85 24.17
C LEU A 9 -35.22 -8.09 22.65
N SER A 10 -35.74 -7.12 21.89
CA SER A 10 -35.71 -7.12 20.43
C SER A 10 -34.35 -6.64 19.97
N ILE A 11 -33.43 -7.59 19.73
CA ILE A 11 -32.17 -7.37 19.04
C ILE A 11 -32.51 -7.05 17.59
N MET A 12 -32.41 -5.77 17.25
CA MET A 12 -32.54 -5.27 15.88
C MET A 12 -31.34 -5.78 15.07
N LEU A 13 -31.55 -6.81 14.26
CA LEU A 13 -30.60 -7.19 13.21
C LEU A 13 -30.57 -6.04 12.19
N VAL A 14 -29.43 -5.36 12.12
CA VAL A 14 -29.15 -4.39 11.05
C VAL A 14 -29.04 -5.18 9.75
N ALA A 15 -30.00 -4.97 8.85
CA ALA A 15 -29.96 -5.44 7.48
C ALA A 15 -28.73 -4.82 6.78
N GLY A 16 -27.77 -5.67 6.44
CA GLY A 16 -26.62 -5.28 5.62
C GLY A 16 -27.09 -4.97 4.20
N CYS A 17 -27.05 -3.69 3.84
CA CYS A 17 -27.20 -3.24 2.46
C CYS A 17 -26.00 -3.74 1.65
N GLY A 18 -26.26 -4.60 0.68
CA GLY A 18 -25.31 -4.97 -0.36
C GLY A 18 -25.07 -3.78 -1.28
N GLY A 19 -23.89 -3.18 -1.17
CA GLY A 19 -23.31 -2.25 -2.15
C GLY A 19 -21.93 -2.77 -2.54
N GLU A 20 -21.49 -2.46 -3.75
CA GLU A 20 -20.29 -2.99 -4.40
C GLU A 20 -19.03 -3.06 -3.49
N ARG A 21 -18.27 -4.14 -3.64
CA ARG A 21 -17.17 -4.62 -2.78
C ARG A 21 -15.89 -3.77 -2.85
N GLN A 22 -16.02 -2.47 -2.70
CA GLN A 22 -14.91 -1.50 -2.53
C GLN A 22 -15.27 -0.57 -1.36
N GLY A 23 -15.48 -1.14 -0.17
CA GLY A 23 -15.92 -0.35 0.98
C GLY A 23 -16.37 -1.17 2.19
N SER A 24 -15.86 -2.39 2.37
CA SER A 24 -16.17 -3.14 3.58
C SER A 24 -15.30 -2.61 4.75
N PRO A 25 -15.82 -2.58 5.99
CA PRO A 25 -15.01 -2.22 7.14
C PRO A 25 -13.79 -3.14 7.31
N ALA A 26 -13.88 -4.39 6.84
CA ALA A 26 -12.74 -5.31 6.80
C ALA A 26 -11.62 -4.81 5.88
N CYS A 27 -11.94 -4.29 4.70
CA CYS A 27 -10.94 -3.71 3.80
C CYS A 27 -10.34 -2.41 4.36
N GLY A 28 -11.11 -1.64 5.13
CA GLY A 28 -10.58 -0.48 5.86
C GLY A 28 -9.50 -0.87 6.87
N ILE A 29 -9.74 -1.92 7.67
CA ILE A 29 -8.74 -2.43 8.62
C ILE A 29 -7.52 -3.02 7.88
N ALA A 30 -7.75 -3.79 6.82
CA ALA A 30 -6.68 -4.38 6.02
C ALA A 30 -5.76 -3.30 5.41
N ALA A 31 -6.33 -2.18 4.93
CA ALA A 31 -5.59 -1.07 4.36
C ALA A 31 -4.66 -0.36 5.37
N LEU A 32 -4.91 -0.50 6.67
CA LEU A 32 -4.04 0.03 7.74
C LEU A 32 -3.00 -0.99 8.21
N ALA A 33 -3.37 -2.27 8.24
CA ALA A 33 -2.49 -3.34 8.69
C ALA A 33 -1.33 -3.59 7.71
N GLY A 34 -1.62 -3.62 6.41
CA GLY A 34 -0.64 -3.90 5.36
C GLY A 34 0.62 -3.02 5.43
N PRO A 35 0.49 -1.67 5.46
CA PRO A 35 1.65 -0.78 5.55
C PRO A 35 2.52 -1.03 6.80
N THR A 36 1.91 -1.29 7.96
CA THR A 36 2.65 -1.54 9.21
C THR A 36 3.42 -2.86 9.14
N ILE A 37 2.79 -3.91 8.60
CA ILE A 37 3.44 -5.21 8.39
C ILE A 37 4.63 -5.04 7.44
N LEU A 38 4.43 -4.33 6.33
CA LEU A 38 5.47 -4.08 5.34
C LEU A 38 6.71 -3.42 5.95
N LEU A 39 6.54 -2.41 6.82
CA LEU A 39 7.66 -1.79 7.53
C LEU A 39 8.38 -2.78 8.47
N SER A 40 7.64 -3.66 9.15
CA SER A 40 8.23 -4.64 10.08
C SER A 40 9.10 -5.69 9.37
N GLU A 41 8.79 -5.99 8.10
CA GLU A 41 9.47 -7.01 7.32
C GLU A 41 10.89 -6.59 6.87
N PHE A 42 11.22 -5.28 6.89
CA PHE A 42 12.60 -4.81 6.71
C PHE A 42 13.56 -5.28 7.80
N GLY A 43 13.05 -5.66 8.98
CA GLY A 43 13.84 -6.27 10.06
C GLY A 43 14.20 -7.74 9.80
N VAL A 44 13.61 -8.37 8.78
CA VAL A 44 13.84 -9.78 8.45
C VAL A 44 15.02 -9.91 7.48
N PRO A 45 16.04 -10.72 7.81
CA PRO A 45 17.23 -10.88 6.95
C PRO A 45 16.86 -11.32 5.53
N GLY A 46 17.46 -10.66 4.54
CA GLY A 46 17.36 -11.02 3.12
C GLY A 46 16.08 -10.56 2.40
N GLN A 47 15.18 -9.83 3.08
CA GLN A 47 13.99 -9.28 2.44
C GLN A 47 14.24 -7.90 1.79
N THR A 48 15.06 -7.06 2.41
CA THR A 48 15.43 -5.75 1.86
C THR A 48 16.21 -5.92 0.54
N LEU A 49 15.80 -5.20 -0.50
CA LEU A 49 16.51 -5.21 -1.78
C LEU A 49 17.85 -4.49 -1.63
N ALA A 50 18.93 -5.17 -2.02
CA ALA A 50 20.28 -4.59 -2.02
C ALA A 50 20.54 -3.70 -3.25
N ALA A 51 19.76 -3.88 -4.32
CA ALA A 51 19.88 -3.15 -5.57
C ALA A 51 18.52 -3.10 -6.27
N ALA A 52 18.39 -2.13 -7.19
CA ALA A 52 17.26 -2.02 -8.09
C ALA A 52 17.05 -3.31 -8.94
N PRO A 53 15.80 -3.74 -9.17
CA PRO A 53 15.50 -4.74 -10.19
C PRO A 53 15.97 -4.27 -11.58
N SER A 54 16.41 -5.19 -12.43
CA SER A 54 16.86 -4.87 -13.80
C SER A 54 15.74 -4.36 -14.70
N GLU A 55 14.51 -4.83 -14.43
CA GLU A 55 13.30 -4.55 -15.19
C GLU A 55 12.17 -4.22 -14.24
N LEU A 56 11.33 -3.27 -14.65
CA LEU A 56 10.09 -2.88 -14.00
C LEU A 56 9.02 -2.74 -15.08
N PRO A 57 7.74 -2.99 -14.76
CA PRO A 57 6.65 -2.75 -15.70
C PRO A 57 6.54 -1.25 -16.01
N GLU A 58 6.04 -0.88 -17.20
CA GLU A 58 5.87 0.53 -17.59
C GLU A 58 4.91 1.30 -16.68
N ARG A 59 3.95 0.60 -16.08
CA ARG A 59 2.94 1.13 -15.17
C ARG A 59 2.82 0.27 -13.93
N LEU A 60 2.60 0.90 -12.79
CA LEU A 60 2.31 0.24 -11.53
C LEU A 60 1.37 1.09 -10.66
N VAL A 61 0.93 0.52 -9.54
CA VAL A 61 0.14 1.25 -8.55
C VAL A 61 1.05 1.82 -7.47
N ALA A 62 0.93 3.12 -7.21
CA ALA A 62 1.54 3.77 -6.06
C ALA A 62 0.46 4.05 -5.01
N ARG A 63 0.65 3.60 -3.77
CA ARG A 63 -0.34 3.77 -2.70
C ARG A 63 0.25 4.46 -1.49
N VAL A 64 -0.41 5.52 -1.04
CA VAL A 64 -0.10 6.15 0.25
C VAL A 64 -0.49 5.20 1.38
N ALA A 65 0.41 4.99 2.33
CA ALA A 65 0.14 4.20 3.53
C ALA A 65 -1.08 4.77 4.26
N ALA A 66 -2.07 3.92 4.55
CA ALA A 66 -3.36 4.34 5.11
C ALA A 66 -4.16 5.35 4.26
N GLY A 67 -3.78 5.54 2.99
CA GLY A 67 -4.34 6.57 2.11
C GLY A 67 -4.78 6.04 0.74
N PRO A 68 -4.98 6.95 -0.22
CA PRO A 68 -5.41 6.62 -1.58
C PRO A 68 -4.34 5.91 -2.40
N ALA A 69 -4.79 5.26 -3.47
CA ALA A 69 -3.94 4.65 -4.49
C ALA A 69 -4.01 5.47 -5.78
N TYR A 70 -2.89 5.55 -6.47
CA TYR A 70 -2.65 6.34 -7.66
C TYR A 70 -2.04 5.46 -8.74
N ARG A 71 -2.23 5.89 -9.99
CA ARG A 71 -1.46 5.35 -11.11
C ARG A 71 -0.04 5.88 -11.03
N ALA A 72 0.91 5.07 -11.44
CA ALA A 72 2.28 5.50 -11.59
C ALA A 72 2.91 4.96 -12.87
N ILE A 73 3.79 5.76 -13.45
CA ILE A 73 4.56 5.46 -14.65
C ILE A 73 6.01 5.22 -14.23
N VAL A 74 6.60 4.17 -14.79
CA VAL A 74 8.00 3.83 -14.53
C VAL A 74 8.87 4.37 -15.63
N GLY A 75 9.84 5.20 -15.25
CA GLY A 75 10.84 5.79 -16.12
C GLY A 75 12.25 5.58 -15.59
N ARG A 76 13.22 6.11 -16.33
CA ARG A 76 14.63 6.17 -15.91
C ARG A 76 15.15 7.59 -16.04
N ALA A 77 15.90 8.02 -15.03
CA ALA A 77 16.80 9.16 -15.11
C ALA A 77 18.22 8.59 -15.04
N ASP A 78 18.95 8.66 -16.16
CA ASP A 78 20.22 7.97 -16.36
C ASP A 78 20.11 6.46 -16.07
N THR A 79 20.71 5.99 -14.97
CA THR A 79 20.65 4.59 -14.51
C THR A 79 19.67 4.36 -13.37
N THR A 80 19.05 5.42 -12.85
CA THR A 80 18.19 5.39 -11.67
C THR A 80 16.73 5.21 -12.07
N TRP A 81 16.01 4.32 -11.40
CA TRP A 81 14.58 4.18 -11.60
C TRP A 81 13.84 5.39 -11.02
N VAL A 82 12.88 5.90 -11.79
CA VAL A 82 11.99 6.96 -11.36
C VAL A 82 10.56 6.46 -11.49
N ILE A 83 9.81 6.52 -10.39
CA ILE A 83 8.38 6.19 -10.34
C ILE A 83 7.59 7.50 -10.32
N GLY A 84 7.05 7.91 -11.45
CA GLY A 84 6.23 9.12 -11.56
C GLY A 84 4.80 8.84 -11.13
N VAL A 85 4.33 9.46 -10.07
CA VAL A 85 2.98 9.26 -9.54
C VAL A 85 2.00 10.26 -10.16
N GLU A 86 0.93 9.75 -10.75
CA GLU A 86 -0.15 10.55 -11.32
C GLU A 86 -1.14 10.98 -10.23
N GLY A 87 -1.07 12.23 -9.81
CA GLY A 87 -2.02 12.78 -8.84
C GLY A 87 -1.59 14.12 -8.28
N THR A 88 -2.47 14.71 -7.48
CA THR A 88 -2.18 15.89 -6.66
C THR A 88 -2.12 15.48 -5.20
N PHE A 89 -1.14 16.01 -4.48
CA PHE A 89 -0.93 15.79 -3.06
C PHE A 89 -1.01 17.16 -2.37
N GLU A 90 -1.75 17.25 -1.26
CA GLU A 90 -1.65 18.43 -0.40
C GLU A 90 -0.30 18.42 0.32
N ALA A 91 0.21 19.60 0.69
CA ALA A 91 1.58 19.71 1.21
C ALA A 91 1.79 18.95 2.53
N ASP A 92 0.74 18.83 3.34
CA ASP A 92 0.70 18.08 4.60
C ASP A 92 0.49 16.56 4.41
N GLU A 93 0.13 16.12 3.21
CA GLU A 93 -0.05 14.72 2.84
C GLU A 93 1.12 14.17 2.00
N MET A 94 2.17 14.98 1.80
CA MET A 94 3.30 14.60 0.96
C MET A 94 4.08 13.42 1.59
N PRO A 95 4.21 12.29 0.89
CA PRO A 95 5.06 11.19 1.36
C PRO A 95 6.53 11.62 1.40
N GLY A 96 7.30 11.04 2.34
CA GLY A 96 8.74 11.28 2.45
C GLY A 96 9.59 10.20 1.79
N PHE A 97 9.05 8.99 1.57
CA PHE A 97 9.72 7.93 0.80
C PHE A 97 8.75 6.91 0.20
N GLY A 98 9.22 6.19 -0.82
CA GLY A 98 8.53 5.05 -1.41
C GLY A 98 9.19 3.73 -1.06
N VAL A 99 8.41 2.66 -1.07
CA VAL A 99 8.86 1.27 -0.99
C VAL A 99 8.36 0.51 -2.19
N LEU A 100 9.29 0.09 -3.06
CA LEU A 100 9.02 -0.86 -4.13
C LEU A 100 8.82 -2.25 -3.53
N VAL A 101 7.65 -2.83 -3.77
CA VAL A 101 7.27 -4.14 -3.24
C VAL A 101 7.35 -5.18 -4.34
N LEU A 102 8.20 -6.18 -4.13
CA LEU A 102 8.27 -7.38 -4.97
C LEU A 102 7.72 -8.57 -4.20
N ASP A 103 7.12 -9.51 -4.92
CA ASP A 103 6.86 -10.83 -4.36
C ASP A 103 8.11 -11.74 -4.42
N LEU A 104 8.02 -12.93 -3.83
CA LEU A 104 9.15 -13.88 -3.83
C LEU A 104 9.58 -14.34 -5.23
N SER A 105 8.72 -14.21 -6.24
CA SER A 105 9.04 -14.48 -7.65
C SER A 105 9.72 -13.31 -8.36
N ALA A 106 10.02 -12.24 -7.62
CA ALA A 106 10.51 -10.96 -8.13
C ALA A 106 9.52 -10.22 -9.04
N THR A 107 8.23 -10.57 -8.95
CA THR A 107 7.17 -9.82 -9.63
C THR A 107 6.88 -8.55 -8.85
N VAL A 108 6.86 -7.42 -9.55
CA VAL A 108 6.50 -6.12 -8.97
C VAL A 108 5.04 -6.13 -8.56
N VAL A 109 4.78 -5.84 -7.29
CA VAL A 109 3.43 -5.71 -6.74
C VAL A 109 2.94 -4.26 -6.82
N GLY A 110 3.81 -3.30 -6.49
CA GLY A 110 3.49 -1.88 -6.49
C GLY A 110 4.48 -1.07 -5.65
N VAL A 111 4.15 0.20 -5.41
CA VAL A 111 4.93 1.10 -4.55
C VAL A 111 4.09 1.59 -3.39
N MET A 112 4.48 1.28 -2.15
CA MET A 112 3.86 1.85 -0.95
C MET A 112 4.60 3.11 -0.54
N MET A 113 3.91 4.23 -0.34
CA MET A 113 4.49 5.52 0.01
C MET A 113 4.20 5.87 1.47
N PHE A 114 5.23 6.28 2.20
CA PHE A 114 5.16 6.57 3.63
C PHE A 114 5.63 8.00 3.92
N THR A 115 5.16 8.57 5.02
CA THR A 115 5.64 9.83 5.57
C THR A 115 6.94 9.64 6.35
N GLY A 116 7.74 10.72 6.49
CA GLY A 116 8.98 10.71 7.27
C GLY A 116 10.20 10.24 6.47
N ASP A 117 11.27 9.86 7.17
CA ASP A 117 12.52 9.45 6.54
C ASP A 117 12.52 7.95 6.15
N PRO A 118 13.26 7.56 5.10
CA PRO A 118 13.49 6.16 4.76
C PRO A 118 14.04 5.34 5.94
N LEU A 119 13.78 4.04 5.92
CA LEU A 119 14.30 3.12 6.93
C LEU A 119 15.83 3.14 6.94
N GLN A 120 16.40 3.36 8.12
CA GLN A 120 17.85 3.45 8.30
C GLN A 120 18.53 2.16 7.84
N GLY A 121 19.53 2.31 6.96
CA GLY A 121 20.30 1.19 6.41
C GLY A 121 19.64 0.47 5.22
N ALA A 122 18.41 0.82 4.85
CA ALA A 122 17.81 0.34 3.61
C ALA A 122 18.45 1.06 2.41
N PRO A 123 18.99 0.34 1.41
CA PRO A 123 19.56 0.97 0.22
C PRO A 123 18.51 1.72 -0.60
N ILE A 124 18.86 2.93 -1.04
CA ILE A 124 18.08 3.67 -2.03
C ILE A 124 18.32 3.03 -3.39
N ILE A 125 17.25 2.58 -4.03
CA ILE A 125 17.27 1.86 -5.31
C ILE A 125 16.64 2.67 -6.46
N GLY A 126 16.13 3.86 -6.16
CA GLY A 126 15.50 4.74 -7.13
C GLY A 126 14.88 5.96 -6.45
N GLU A 127 13.99 6.61 -7.17
CA GLU A 127 13.23 7.76 -6.68
C GLU A 127 11.76 7.65 -7.08
N VAL A 128 10.90 8.33 -6.32
CA VAL A 128 9.49 8.55 -6.65
C VAL A 128 9.34 10.04 -6.96
N SER A 129 8.78 10.37 -8.11
CA SER A 129 8.47 11.73 -8.52
C SER A 129 7.01 12.03 -8.21
N ILE A 130 6.79 13.06 -7.39
CA ILE A 130 5.46 13.51 -6.96
C ILE A 130 5.37 15.02 -7.17
N GLY A 131 4.64 15.46 -8.20
CA GLY A 131 4.60 16.87 -8.58
C GLY A 131 6.00 17.38 -8.95
N ASN A 132 6.56 18.27 -8.11
CA ASN A 132 7.90 18.82 -8.29
C ASN A 132 8.93 18.21 -7.31
N GLU A 133 8.52 17.26 -6.47
CA GLU A 133 9.36 16.62 -5.47
C GLU A 133 9.89 15.28 -5.95
N MET A 134 11.11 14.96 -5.55
CA MET A 134 11.73 13.65 -5.75
C MET A 134 12.04 13.06 -4.38
N ILE A 135 11.42 11.94 -4.05
CA ILE A 135 11.59 11.27 -2.77
C ILE A 135 12.29 9.92 -2.96
N PRO A 136 13.10 9.46 -2.00
CA PRO A 136 13.84 8.20 -2.11
C PRO A 136 12.91 6.98 -2.25
N LEU A 137 13.31 6.03 -3.10
CA LEU A 137 12.69 4.71 -3.23
C LEU A 137 13.62 3.65 -2.64
N ILE A 138 13.15 2.93 -1.63
CA ILE A 138 13.77 1.71 -1.12
C ILE A 138 12.97 0.50 -1.63
N GLY A 139 13.45 -0.72 -1.39
CA GLY A 139 12.76 -1.91 -1.88
C GLY A 139 12.76 -3.08 -0.92
N ILE A 140 11.71 -3.90 -1.02
CA ILE A 140 11.53 -5.12 -0.24
C ILE A 140 10.97 -6.24 -1.12
N LYS A 141 11.35 -7.47 -0.79
CA LYS A 141 10.84 -8.70 -1.41
C LYS A 141 10.25 -9.62 -0.33
N LEU A 142 8.94 -9.86 -0.39
CA LEU A 142 8.21 -10.64 0.60
C LEU A 142 6.99 -11.35 -0.01
N GLU A 143 6.45 -12.32 0.70
CA GLU A 143 5.25 -13.03 0.27
C GLU A 143 4.01 -12.13 0.37
N ARG A 144 3.22 -11.99 -0.71
CA ARG A 144 2.09 -11.05 -0.77
C ARG A 144 1.06 -11.26 0.34
N VAL A 145 0.78 -12.52 0.69
CA VAL A 145 -0.17 -12.90 1.76
C VAL A 145 0.19 -12.35 3.14
N ARG A 146 1.44 -11.87 3.33
CA ARG A 146 1.88 -11.26 4.58
C ARG A 146 1.25 -9.91 4.83
N PHE A 147 1.04 -9.11 3.78
CA PHE A 147 0.62 -7.71 3.92
C PHE A 147 -0.68 -7.38 3.18
N GLU A 148 -1.23 -8.32 2.41
CA GLU A 148 -2.45 -8.10 1.62
C GLU A 148 -3.44 -9.27 1.80
N ASP A 149 -4.71 -8.91 1.96
CA ASP A 149 -5.84 -9.84 1.86
C ASP A 149 -6.32 -9.90 0.40
N PRO A 150 -6.44 -11.08 -0.24
CA PRO A 150 -6.91 -11.19 -1.62
C PRO A 150 -8.29 -10.57 -1.89
N ALA A 151 -9.15 -10.47 -0.88
CA ALA A 151 -10.45 -9.81 -0.98
C ALA A 151 -10.36 -8.28 -0.88
N CYS A 152 -9.22 -7.75 -0.41
CA CYS A 152 -8.96 -6.34 -0.19
C CYS A 152 -7.53 -5.99 -0.68
N PRO A 153 -7.30 -5.97 -2.00
CA PRO A 153 -5.97 -5.75 -2.55
C PRO A 153 -5.44 -4.37 -2.16
N VAL A 154 -4.19 -4.32 -1.68
CA VAL A 154 -3.52 -3.07 -1.31
C VAL A 154 -3.20 -2.29 -2.59
N PHE A 155 -2.80 -3.01 -3.64
CA PHE A 155 -2.48 -2.48 -4.96
C PHE A 155 -3.55 -2.93 -5.98
N PRO A 156 -4.63 -2.17 -6.19
CA PRO A 156 -5.71 -2.58 -7.09
C PRO A 156 -5.31 -2.50 -8.57
N ASP A 157 -5.43 -3.61 -9.29
CA ASP A 157 -5.13 -3.71 -10.73
C ASP A 157 -6.00 -2.78 -11.61
N SER A 158 -7.13 -2.29 -11.09
CA SER A 158 -7.99 -1.33 -11.80
C SER A 158 -7.29 -0.03 -12.18
N LEU A 159 -6.17 0.29 -11.52
CA LEU A 159 -5.32 1.45 -11.80
C LEU A 159 -4.24 1.19 -12.87
N LEU A 160 -4.16 -0.03 -13.41
CA LEU A 160 -3.19 -0.39 -14.46
C LEU A 160 -3.75 -0.25 -15.89
N LEU A 161 -5.02 0.14 -16.01
CA LEU A 161 -5.77 0.27 -17.27
C LEU A 161 -5.63 1.65 -17.92
#